data_AF-A0A0D7APR0-F1
#
_entry.id   AF-A0A0D7APR0-F1
#
_cell.length_a   1.000
_cell.length_b   1.000
_cell.length_c   1.000
_cell.angle_alpha   90.00
_cell.angle_beta   90.00
_cell.angle_gamma   90.00
#
_symmetry.space_group_name_H-M   'P 1'
#
loop_
_entity.id
_entity.type
_entity.pdbx_description
1 polymer ?
#
loop_
_entity_poly.entity_id
_entity_poly.type
_entity_poly.pdbx_seq_one_letter_code
_entity_poly.pdbx_strand_id
1 'polypeptide(L)'
;MSKQTEVELDTLANCFMDGRLWGRSDTTTLNEADVLLLFWRIIPQEQRPDSRDDVQVGLLGQQTDLVDLLRNAWKSGKSYKAIRRHSAYIQAFPPSDSIPQQAQPSVHRKEMVRSWTRPYTGNAPDALWKHIEDHIVVWASYAPYCSIVQSSGTGKSRCIDEFSKTHFVIPINLRDPLVTGFPAADAALHGLFTPRSIHGYSSGQIYTLMEVFLIALFEEVEKVIAKHASNSEDLPSWFRQYMTEGQTFESQGQKRKSLYEAVAKRTRSLLYNDLKAEGPNNPLKNAAVKLLKHFKSHKPDNSSHPRVILAFDEAHTLTRGVEESENPDVSRLFSPFSHLRRCLRAIRFERMFSVFLSTTGKITEFSDGNYQPTKFELSTAHSTRVASGRTLLVPTFTALGWDNLAPPLPASAISEGVSCKNIGFDYQVFLGRPVFGTLYLSMLETRKLLKSLLCASDEYDDLNAFMRCVGETLTGCTGIAELTPAAKFAVLSQRFPLEFKVYSVAEREQVERHLRVCVSVDESFVSMVTTNSSEPILSEAACFYMRQADFNAPDTLLEIMRGFSIDKGDCGELIVLLLLTLARDEAEGLWYPYRGN
;
A
#
# COMPACT_ATOMS: atom_id res chain seq x y z
N MET A 1 8.76 -11.05 -18.74
CA MET A 1 7.28 -11.09 -18.63
C MET A 1 6.94 -11.88 -17.38
N SER A 2 6.11 -11.33 -16.48
CA SER A 2 5.64 -12.09 -15.31
C SER A 2 4.63 -13.15 -15.76
N LYS A 3 4.51 -14.26 -15.00
CA LYS A 3 3.52 -15.32 -15.30
C LYS A 3 2.07 -14.79 -15.29
N GLN A 4 1.80 -13.75 -14.51
CA GLN A 4 0.49 -13.10 -14.41
C GLN A 4 0.12 -12.42 -15.73
N THR A 5 1.07 -11.72 -16.36
CA THR A 5 0.90 -11.13 -17.70
C THR A 5 0.71 -12.20 -18.78
N GLU A 6 1.38 -13.36 -18.67
CA GLU A 6 1.21 -14.45 -19.65
C GLU A 6 -0.19 -15.07 -19.61
N VAL A 7 -0.75 -15.29 -18.42
CA VAL A 7 -2.10 -15.90 -18.25
C VAL A 7 -3.21 -14.93 -18.64
N GLU A 8 -3.05 -13.64 -18.32
CA GLU A 8 -3.99 -12.59 -18.74
C GLU A 8 -4.01 -12.43 -20.27
N LEU A 9 -2.83 -12.44 -20.91
CA LEU A 9 -2.73 -12.38 -22.38
C LEU A 9 -3.33 -13.64 -23.05
N ASP A 10 -3.11 -14.82 -22.48
CA ASP A 10 -3.74 -16.06 -22.96
C ASP A 10 -5.27 -15.95 -22.82
N THR A 11 -5.78 -15.55 -21.66
CA THR A 11 -7.23 -15.41 -21.40
C THR A 11 -7.87 -14.41 -22.35
N LEU A 12 -7.26 -13.23 -22.54
CA LEU A 12 -7.74 -12.20 -23.46
C LEU A 12 -7.74 -12.66 -24.92
N ALA A 13 -6.67 -13.33 -25.36
CA ALA A 13 -6.59 -13.87 -26.71
C ALA A 13 -7.69 -14.94 -26.96
N ASN A 14 -7.91 -15.81 -25.97
CA ASN A 14 -8.89 -16.90 -26.06
C ASN A 14 -10.34 -16.43 -26.02
N CYS A 15 -10.71 -15.59 -25.05
CA CYS A 15 -12.07 -15.07 -24.92
C CYS A 15 -12.52 -14.33 -26.18
N PHE A 16 -11.60 -13.58 -26.81
CA PHE A 16 -11.88 -12.85 -28.04
C PHE A 16 -12.07 -13.79 -29.24
N MET A 17 -11.21 -14.80 -29.39
CA MET A 17 -11.30 -15.77 -30.48
C MET A 17 -12.54 -16.66 -30.37
N ASP A 18 -12.93 -17.06 -29.15
CA ASP A 18 -14.17 -17.80 -28.90
C ASP A 18 -15.41 -17.00 -29.30
N GLY A 19 -15.42 -15.67 -29.04
CA GLY A 19 -16.51 -14.78 -29.48
C GLY A 19 -16.59 -14.63 -31.00
N ARG A 20 -15.47 -14.66 -31.73
CA ARG A 20 -15.43 -14.53 -33.20
C ARG A 20 -15.78 -15.84 -33.93
N LEU A 21 -15.43 -16.99 -33.36
CA LEU A 21 -15.68 -18.32 -33.93
C LEU A 21 -17.05 -18.88 -33.54
N TRP A 22 -17.83 -18.16 -32.73
CA TRP A 22 -19.18 -18.54 -32.30
C TRP A 22 -20.08 -18.84 -33.52
N GLY A 23 -20.45 -20.11 -33.70
CA GLY A 23 -21.29 -20.58 -34.79
C GLY A 23 -20.56 -21.25 -35.98
N ARG A 24 -19.22 -21.35 -35.97
CA ARG A 24 -18.50 -22.19 -36.93
C ARG A 24 -18.45 -23.64 -36.42
N SER A 25 -18.93 -24.59 -37.22
CA SER A 25 -19.03 -26.02 -36.85
C SER A 25 -17.68 -26.74 -36.82
N ASP A 26 -16.61 -26.10 -37.30
CA ASP A 26 -15.26 -26.65 -37.26
C ASP A 26 -14.31 -25.70 -36.51
N THR A 27 -14.17 -25.94 -35.20
CA THR A 27 -13.26 -25.19 -34.31
C THR A 27 -11.82 -25.66 -34.44
N THR A 28 -11.51 -26.56 -35.38
CA THR A 28 -10.21 -27.24 -35.44
C THR A 28 -9.22 -26.65 -36.46
N THR A 29 -9.61 -25.67 -37.28
CA THR A 29 -8.67 -25.02 -38.23
C THR A 29 -8.80 -23.49 -38.23
N LEU A 30 -7.76 -22.80 -37.73
CA LEU A 30 -7.59 -21.35 -37.92
C LEU A 30 -7.23 -21.09 -39.39
N ASN A 31 -7.78 -20.08 -40.06
CA ASN A 31 -7.23 -19.64 -41.34
C ASN A 31 -6.06 -18.64 -41.13
N GLU A 32 -5.37 -18.22 -42.19
CA GLU A 32 -4.24 -17.29 -42.07
C GLU A 32 -4.61 -15.95 -41.39
N ALA A 33 -5.81 -15.43 -41.67
CA ALA A 33 -6.29 -14.21 -41.04
C ALA A 33 -6.58 -14.40 -39.53
N ASP A 34 -7.04 -15.59 -39.13
CA ASP A 34 -7.28 -15.96 -37.74
C ASP A 34 -5.96 -16.17 -36.98
N VAL A 35 -4.94 -16.74 -37.64
CA VAL A 35 -3.58 -16.89 -37.06
C VAL A 35 -2.91 -15.53 -36.84
N LEU A 36 -2.96 -14.64 -37.83
CA LEU A 36 -2.41 -13.30 -37.71
C LEU A 36 -3.06 -12.52 -36.56
N LEU A 37 -4.38 -12.63 -36.44
CA LEU A 37 -5.14 -11.95 -35.39
C LEU A 37 -4.81 -12.51 -34.00
N LEU A 38 -4.68 -13.83 -33.90
CA LEU A 38 -4.33 -14.50 -32.65
C LEU A 38 -2.92 -14.10 -32.21
N PHE A 39 -1.97 -14.11 -33.14
CA PHE A 39 -0.60 -13.68 -32.87
C PHE A 39 -0.52 -12.21 -32.45
N TRP A 40 -1.23 -11.32 -33.14
CA TRP A 40 -1.33 -9.91 -32.77
C TRP A 40 -1.79 -9.68 -31.32
N ARG A 41 -2.70 -10.54 -30.83
CA ARG A 41 -3.23 -10.45 -29.47
C ARG A 41 -2.26 -10.98 -28.42
N ILE A 42 -1.38 -11.90 -28.79
CA ILE A 42 -0.33 -12.45 -27.91
C ILE A 42 0.77 -11.41 -27.67
N ILE A 43 1.00 -10.49 -28.61
CA ILE A 43 1.94 -9.37 -28.45
C ILE A 43 1.40 -8.42 -27.34
N PRO A 44 2.24 -8.07 -26.34
CA PRO A 44 1.90 -7.07 -25.33
C PRO A 44 1.43 -5.77 -25.99
N GLN A 45 0.38 -5.15 -25.47
CA GLN A 45 -0.24 -3.98 -26.11
C GLN A 45 0.74 -2.84 -26.38
N GLU A 46 1.68 -2.62 -25.46
CA GLU A 46 2.74 -1.60 -25.51
C GLU A 46 3.82 -1.88 -26.57
N GLN A 47 3.92 -3.12 -27.06
CA GLN A 47 4.94 -3.56 -28.01
C GLN A 47 4.36 -3.92 -29.38
N ARG A 48 3.06 -3.64 -29.61
CA ARG A 48 2.42 -3.92 -30.90
C ARG A 48 2.93 -2.96 -31.97
N PRO A 49 3.31 -3.45 -33.16
CA PRO A 49 3.61 -2.58 -34.30
C PRO A 49 2.41 -1.72 -34.71
N ASP A 50 2.62 -0.72 -35.55
CA ASP A 50 1.55 0.18 -36.01
C ASP A 50 0.54 -0.52 -36.94
N SER A 51 0.99 -1.53 -37.70
CA SER A 51 0.13 -2.31 -38.60
C SER A 51 0.23 -3.82 -38.39
N ARG A 52 -0.90 -4.50 -38.56
CA ARG A 52 -0.99 -5.98 -38.57
C ARG A 52 -0.26 -6.58 -39.78
N ASP A 53 -0.20 -5.86 -40.89
CA ASP A 53 0.43 -6.34 -42.12
C ASP A 53 1.95 -6.44 -41.94
N ASP A 54 2.54 -5.59 -41.09
CA ASP A 54 3.97 -5.64 -40.75
C ASP A 54 4.32 -6.91 -39.96
N VAL A 55 3.40 -7.38 -39.11
CA VAL A 55 3.52 -8.65 -38.38
C VAL A 55 3.37 -9.85 -39.32
N GLN A 56 2.49 -9.74 -40.32
CA GLN A 56 2.25 -10.78 -41.32
C GLN A 56 3.45 -10.96 -42.26
N VAL A 57 3.98 -9.87 -42.82
CA VAL A 57 5.07 -9.89 -43.82
C VAL A 57 6.44 -10.06 -43.14
N GLY A 58 6.59 -9.57 -41.91
CA GLY A 58 7.81 -9.69 -41.12
C GLY A 58 7.89 -11.03 -40.37
N LEU A 59 7.40 -11.05 -39.14
CA LEU A 59 7.72 -12.13 -38.18
C LEU A 59 7.01 -13.45 -38.50
N LEU A 60 5.73 -13.43 -38.88
CA LEU A 60 4.99 -14.65 -39.24
C LEU A 60 5.35 -15.16 -40.64
N GLY A 61 5.65 -14.27 -41.58
CA GLY A 61 6.06 -14.63 -42.94
C GLY A 61 7.45 -15.24 -43.03
N GLN A 62 8.36 -14.88 -42.11
CA GLN A 62 9.74 -15.39 -42.08
C GLN A 62 9.93 -16.62 -41.20
N GLN A 63 9.01 -16.90 -40.26
CA GLN A 63 9.12 -17.99 -39.29
C GLN A 63 7.84 -18.84 -39.34
N THR A 64 7.80 -19.79 -40.28
CA THR A 64 6.63 -20.66 -40.51
C THR A 64 6.34 -21.62 -39.35
N ASP A 65 7.33 -21.90 -38.52
CA ASP A 65 7.20 -22.69 -37.30
C ASP A 65 6.39 -21.99 -36.19
N LEU A 66 6.43 -20.65 -36.11
CA LEU A 66 5.56 -19.87 -35.23
C LEU A 66 4.08 -20.02 -35.60
N VAL A 67 3.77 -20.07 -36.89
CA VAL A 67 2.42 -20.30 -37.40
C VAL A 67 1.90 -21.68 -36.96
N ASP A 68 2.73 -22.71 -37.08
CA ASP A 68 2.37 -24.07 -36.63
C ASP A 68 2.21 -24.14 -35.11
N LEU A 69 3.07 -23.46 -34.34
CA LEU A 69 2.95 -23.37 -32.88
C LEU A 69 1.66 -22.67 -32.45
N LEU A 70 1.23 -21.61 -33.13
CA LEU A 70 -0.05 -20.93 -32.88
C LEU A 70 -1.25 -21.84 -33.14
N ARG A 71 -1.22 -22.57 -34.24
CA ARG A 71 -2.28 -23.52 -34.62
C ARG A 71 -2.36 -24.66 -33.60
N ASN A 72 -1.22 -25.17 -33.14
CA ASN A 72 -1.16 -26.24 -32.14
C ASN A 72 -1.53 -25.75 -30.74
N ALA A 73 -1.10 -24.55 -30.34
CA ALA A 73 -1.49 -23.91 -29.09
C ALA A 73 -3.01 -23.73 -28.98
N TRP A 74 -3.64 -23.28 -30.07
CA TRP A 74 -5.11 -23.18 -30.16
C TRP A 74 -5.79 -24.55 -29.98
N LYS A 75 -5.29 -25.59 -30.65
CA LYS A 75 -5.85 -26.95 -30.62
C LYS A 75 -5.69 -27.69 -29.29
N SER A 76 -4.55 -27.53 -28.61
CA SER A 76 -4.11 -28.46 -27.55
C SER A 76 -4.26 -27.95 -26.11
N GLY A 77 -4.53 -26.66 -25.90
CA GLY A 77 -4.66 -26.13 -24.55
C GLY A 77 -4.83 -24.63 -24.41
N LYS A 78 -5.01 -23.90 -25.52
CA LYS A 78 -5.24 -22.44 -25.55
C LYS A 78 -4.16 -21.63 -24.81
N SER A 79 -2.93 -22.16 -24.71
CA SER A 79 -1.80 -21.46 -24.10
C SER A 79 -0.73 -21.15 -25.13
N TYR A 80 -0.30 -19.89 -25.16
CA TYR A 80 0.67 -19.39 -26.14
C TYR A 80 2.08 -19.26 -25.58
N LYS A 81 2.34 -19.96 -24.47
CA LYS A 81 3.63 -19.92 -23.77
C LYS A 81 4.81 -20.38 -24.62
N ALA A 82 4.62 -21.39 -25.48
CA ALA A 82 5.67 -21.85 -26.40
C ALA A 82 6.06 -20.77 -27.41
N ILE A 83 5.09 -19.95 -27.85
CA ILE A 83 5.29 -18.85 -28.78
C ILE A 83 6.04 -17.71 -28.09
N ARG A 84 5.63 -17.32 -26.88
CA ARG A 84 6.31 -16.26 -26.11
C ARG A 84 7.74 -16.62 -25.66
N ARG A 85 8.09 -17.91 -25.72
CA ARG A 85 9.44 -18.43 -25.44
C ARG A 85 10.26 -18.70 -26.70
N HIS A 86 9.67 -18.50 -27.88
CA HIS A 86 10.35 -18.68 -29.14
C HIS A 86 11.42 -17.60 -29.32
N SER A 87 12.62 -17.98 -29.80
CA SER A 87 13.75 -17.06 -29.93
C SER A 87 13.41 -15.85 -30.81
N ALA A 88 12.74 -16.08 -31.95
CA ALA A 88 12.30 -15.01 -32.84
C ALA A 88 11.27 -14.07 -32.19
N TYR A 89 10.40 -14.61 -31.33
CA TYR A 89 9.43 -13.81 -30.59
C TYR A 89 10.11 -12.95 -29.53
N ILE A 90 11.02 -13.53 -28.74
CA ILE A 90 11.77 -12.80 -27.70
C ILE A 90 12.66 -11.72 -28.32
N GLN A 91 13.25 -11.99 -29.49
CA GLN A 91 14.08 -11.01 -30.19
C GLN A 91 13.26 -9.83 -30.73
N ALA A 92 12.05 -10.09 -31.24
CA ALA A 92 11.15 -9.05 -31.73
C ALA A 92 10.43 -8.29 -30.60
N PHE A 93 10.13 -8.98 -29.50
CA PHE A 93 9.34 -8.49 -28.36
C PHE A 93 10.06 -8.86 -27.05
N PRO A 94 11.19 -8.22 -26.73
CA PRO A 94 11.94 -8.55 -25.54
C PRO A 94 11.09 -8.33 -24.29
N PRO A 95 11.13 -9.25 -23.31
CA PRO A 95 10.40 -9.07 -22.07
C PRO A 95 10.85 -7.76 -21.41
N SER A 96 9.89 -6.89 -21.09
CA SER A 96 10.14 -5.71 -20.28
C SER A 96 10.67 -6.14 -18.91
N ASP A 97 11.97 -6.07 -18.72
CA ASP A 97 12.65 -6.20 -17.41
C ASP A 97 12.61 -4.87 -16.63
N SER A 98 12.00 -3.83 -17.19
CA SER A 98 11.74 -2.59 -16.47
C SER A 98 10.39 -2.70 -15.77
N ILE A 99 10.40 -3.22 -14.53
CA ILE A 99 9.67 -2.50 -13.49
C ILE A 99 10.24 -1.08 -13.56
N PRO A 100 9.46 -0.03 -13.89
CA PRO A 100 9.98 1.32 -13.78
C PRO A 100 10.52 1.45 -12.37
N GLN A 101 11.84 1.69 -12.23
CA GLN A 101 12.41 2.09 -10.95
C GLN A 101 11.53 3.23 -10.46
N GLN A 102 10.79 2.98 -9.38
CA GLN A 102 9.86 3.93 -8.79
C GLN A 102 10.66 5.18 -8.45
N ALA A 103 10.51 6.19 -9.28
CA ALA A 103 11.16 7.46 -9.10
C ALA A 103 10.40 8.14 -7.93
N GLN A 104 11.12 8.31 -6.82
CA GLN A 104 10.59 8.74 -5.53
C GLN A 104 10.34 10.25 -5.53
N PRO A 105 9.25 10.75 -4.91
CA PRO A 105 8.95 12.18 -4.80
C PRO A 105 10.18 12.97 -4.38
N SER A 106 10.35 14.20 -4.86
CA SER A 106 11.30 15.17 -4.35
C SER A 106 10.87 15.56 -2.93
N VAL A 107 11.06 14.64 -1.98
CA VAL A 107 10.59 14.82 -0.61
C VAL A 107 11.45 15.91 0.02
N HIS A 108 10.81 16.96 0.52
CA HIS A 108 11.39 17.92 1.44
C HIS A 108 11.72 17.21 2.77
N ARG A 109 12.84 16.47 2.78
CA ARG A 109 13.19 15.50 3.85
C ARG A 109 13.27 16.16 5.22
N LYS A 110 13.88 17.35 5.28
CA LYS A 110 14.02 18.12 6.52
C LYS A 110 12.66 18.63 6.99
N GLU A 111 11.85 19.13 6.08
CA GLU A 111 10.51 19.63 6.34
C GLU A 111 9.58 18.50 6.78
N MET A 112 9.73 17.28 6.24
CA MET A 112 8.98 16.10 6.66
C MET A 112 9.35 15.66 8.09
N VAL A 113 10.63 15.71 8.46
CA VAL A 113 11.05 15.45 9.84
C VAL A 113 10.52 16.53 10.79
N ARG A 114 10.56 17.80 10.37
CA ARG A 114 9.99 18.93 11.14
C ARG A 114 8.47 18.81 11.29
N SER A 115 7.76 18.46 10.22
CA SER A 115 6.30 18.30 10.23
C SER A 115 5.87 17.21 11.23
N TRP A 116 6.67 16.14 11.35
CA TRP A 116 6.46 15.09 12.35
C TRP A 116 6.59 15.57 13.80
N THR A 117 7.35 16.62 14.07
CA THR A 117 7.51 17.12 15.46
C THR A 117 6.42 18.08 15.90
N ARG A 118 5.59 18.57 14.97
CA ARG A 118 4.46 19.47 15.28
C ARG A 118 3.44 18.80 16.22
N PRO A 119 2.70 19.54 17.05
CA PRO A 119 1.60 18.97 17.83
C PRO A 119 0.63 18.18 16.96
N TYR A 120 0.16 17.04 17.47
CA TYR A 120 -0.86 16.25 16.80
C TYR A 120 -2.22 16.96 16.90
N THR A 121 -3.03 16.90 15.84
CA THR A 121 -4.38 17.49 15.82
C THR A 121 -5.39 16.47 15.34
N GLY A 122 -6.52 16.36 16.05
CA GLY A 122 -7.54 15.34 15.87
C GLY A 122 -7.56 14.32 17.01
N ASN A 123 -8.55 13.43 16.99
CA ASN A 123 -8.85 12.45 18.04
C ASN A 123 -8.65 10.99 17.60
N ALA A 124 -7.98 10.76 16.47
CA ALA A 124 -7.80 9.41 15.91
C ALA A 124 -7.09 8.43 16.87
N PRO A 125 -6.11 8.82 17.71
CA PRO A 125 -5.54 7.91 18.71
C PRO A 125 -6.57 7.41 19.73
N ASP A 126 -7.46 8.29 20.20
CA ASP A 126 -8.53 7.94 21.13
C ASP A 126 -9.59 7.08 20.46
N ALA A 127 -9.95 7.41 19.20
CA ALA A 127 -10.87 6.62 18.40
C ALA A 127 -10.30 5.22 18.11
N LEU A 128 -9.00 5.10 17.86
CA LEU A 128 -8.31 3.82 17.70
C LEU A 128 -8.36 3.00 19.00
N TRP A 129 -8.13 3.64 20.15
CA TRP A 129 -8.22 2.94 21.43
C TRP A 129 -9.63 2.41 21.68
N LYS A 130 -10.64 3.26 21.51
CA LYS A 130 -12.04 2.86 21.60
C LYS A 130 -12.38 1.72 20.65
N HIS A 131 -11.90 1.79 19.40
CA HIS A 131 -12.08 0.72 18.42
C HIS A 131 -11.49 -0.62 18.90
N ILE A 132 -10.29 -0.60 19.50
CA ILE A 132 -9.66 -1.79 20.07
C ILE A 132 -10.50 -2.31 21.24
N GLU A 133 -10.94 -1.44 22.16
CA GLU A 133 -11.75 -1.82 23.32
C GLU A 133 -13.10 -2.44 22.93
N ASP A 134 -13.81 -1.83 21.98
CA ASP A 134 -15.15 -2.24 21.55
C ASP A 134 -15.12 -3.61 20.83
N HIS A 135 -14.02 -3.96 20.17
CA HIS A 135 -13.95 -5.15 19.31
C HIS A 135 -13.04 -6.28 19.82
N ILE A 136 -12.26 -6.05 20.90
CA ILE A 136 -11.41 -7.08 21.49
C ILE A 136 -12.22 -8.05 22.37
N VAL A 137 -13.05 -8.88 21.74
CA VAL A 137 -13.74 -9.97 22.43
C VAL A 137 -12.83 -11.19 22.40
N VAL A 138 -12.00 -11.36 23.43
CA VAL A 138 -10.94 -12.39 23.55
C VAL A 138 -11.37 -13.80 23.10
N TRP A 139 -12.65 -14.15 23.32
CA TRP A 139 -13.22 -15.46 22.98
C TRP A 139 -13.80 -15.57 21.57
N ALA A 140 -14.19 -14.45 20.94
CA ALA A 140 -14.79 -14.40 19.62
C ALA A 140 -13.78 -14.00 18.52
N SER A 141 -12.76 -13.22 18.86
CA SER A 141 -11.73 -12.76 17.91
C SER A 141 -10.76 -13.89 17.55
N TYR A 142 -10.47 -14.05 16.25
CA TYR A 142 -9.53 -15.07 15.77
C TYR A 142 -8.11 -14.88 16.36
N ALA A 143 -7.60 -13.65 16.31
CA ALA A 143 -6.32 -13.22 16.86
C ALA A 143 -6.42 -11.75 17.30
N PRO A 144 -5.60 -11.28 18.24
CA PRO A 144 -5.71 -9.94 18.82
C PRO A 144 -5.05 -8.91 17.90
N TYR A 145 -5.63 -8.67 16.72
CA TYR A 145 -5.13 -7.65 15.81
C TYR A 145 -6.24 -6.96 15.03
N CYS A 146 -5.98 -5.72 14.65
CA CYS A 146 -6.73 -5.02 13.60
C CYS A 146 -5.76 -4.46 12.55
N SER A 147 -6.32 -3.95 11.46
CA SER A 147 -5.56 -3.20 10.47
C SER A 147 -5.97 -1.74 10.45
N ILE A 148 -5.03 -0.86 10.12
CA ILE A 148 -5.31 0.52 9.73
C ILE A 148 -5.06 0.61 8.23
N VAL A 149 -6.14 0.70 7.45
CA VAL A 149 -6.07 0.80 5.99
C VAL A 149 -6.42 2.21 5.57
N GLN A 150 -5.44 2.90 5.00
CA GLN A 150 -5.66 4.22 4.42
C GLN A 150 -4.50 4.55 3.48
N SER A 151 -4.73 5.41 2.50
CA SER A 151 -3.67 5.89 1.60
C SER A 151 -2.63 6.76 2.33
N SER A 152 -1.51 7.05 1.65
CA SER A 152 -0.39 7.81 2.22
C SER A 152 -0.77 9.23 2.66
N GLY A 153 -0.07 9.80 3.63
CA GLY A 153 -0.31 11.19 4.08
C GLY A 153 -1.50 11.41 5.01
N THR A 154 -2.35 10.41 5.24
CA THR A 154 -3.50 10.47 6.16
C THR A 154 -3.13 10.39 7.65
N GLY A 155 -1.86 10.17 7.97
CA GLY A 155 -1.37 10.16 9.34
C GLY A 155 -1.43 8.80 10.06
N LYS A 156 -1.49 7.66 9.36
CA LYS A 156 -1.45 6.31 9.96
C LYS A 156 -0.31 6.15 10.99
N SER A 157 0.94 6.28 10.52
CA SER A 157 2.14 6.12 11.37
C SER A 157 2.19 7.20 12.44
N ARG A 158 1.67 8.40 12.15
CA ARG A 158 1.63 9.52 13.08
C ARG A 158 0.60 9.32 14.20
N CYS A 159 -0.55 8.73 13.89
CA CYS A 159 -1.56 8.31 14.87
C CYS A 159 -0.96 7.30 15.85
N ILE A 160 -0.22 6.30 15.35
CA ILE A 160 0.46 5.32 16.20
C ILE A 160 1.57 5.94 17.07
N ASP A 161 2.35 6.88 16.52
CA ASP A 161 3.35 7.62 17.28
C ASP A 161 2.71 8.47 18.39
N GLU A 162 1.58 9.10 18.13
CA GLU A 162 0.82 9.84 19.15
C GLU A 162 0.23 8.89 20.20
N PHE A 163 -0.37 7.79 19.77
CA PHE A 163 -0.92 6.73 20.61
C PHE A 163 0.15 6.12 21.54
N SER A 164 1.40 6.05 21.07
CA SER A 164 2.53 5.54 21.86
C SER A 164 2.98 6.44 23.02
N LYS A 165 2.46 7.68 23.11
CA LYS A 165 2.69 8.55 24.28
C LYS A 165 1.94 8.07 25.51
N THR A 166 0.80 7.41 25.35
CA THR A 166 -0.05 6.96 26.46
C THR A 166 -0.13 5.45 26.57
N HIS A 167 0.13 4.73 25.47
CA HIS A 167 0.10 3.27 25.41
C HIS A 167 1.46 2.72 25.03
N PHE A 168 1.85 1.57 25.61
CA PHE A 168 3.14 0.97 25.28
C PHE A 168 3.08 0.30 23.90
N VAL A 169 3.76 0.91 22.93
CA VAL A 169 3.80 0.46 21.53
C VAL A 169 5.22 0.02 21.17
N ILE A 170 5.35 -1.12 20.49
CA ILE A 170 6.57 -1.59 19.84
C ILE A 170 6.43 -1.32 18.33
N PRO A 171 6.98 -0.19 17.80
CA PRO A 171 6.82 0.20 16.41
C PRO A 171 7.84 -0.50 15.50
N ILE A 172 7.36 -1.29 14.55
CA ILE A 172 8.14 -2.04 13.57
C ILE A 172 7.81 -1.50 12.18
N ASN A 173 8.78 -0.96 11.45
CA ASN A 173 8.59 -0.48 10.08
C ASN A 173 9.29 -1.42 9.11
N LEU A 174 8.49 -2.15 8.32
CA LEU A 174 8.97 -3.14 7.36
C LEU A 174 9.09 -2.58 5.94
N ARG A 175 9.21 -1.27 5.76
CA ARG A 175 9.47 -0.69 4.43
C ARG A 175 10.74 -1.30 3.85
N ASP A 176 10.76 -1.46 2.52
CA ASP A 176 12.01 -1.69 1.81
C ASP A 176 13.00 -0.53 2.11
N PRO A 177 14.19 -0.79 2.66
CA PRO A 177 15.18 0.25 2.96
C PRO A 177 15.64 1.07 1.73
N LEU A 178 15.41 0.56 0.52
CA LEU A 178 15.68 1.29 -0.73
C LEU A 178 14.58 2.31 -1.07
N VAL A 179 13.41 2.18 -0.45
CA VAL A 179 12.27 3.07 -0.65
C VAL A 179 12.24 4.17 0.41
N THR A 180 12.26 5.43 0.00
CA THR A 180 12.16 6.57 0.93
C THR A 180 10.79 6.68 1.55
N GLY A 181 10.75 7.16 2.78
CA GLY A 181 9.54 7.58 3.46
C GLY A 181 9.82 7.81 4.93
N PHE A 182 8.91 8.50 5.62
CA PHE A 182 9.05 8.77 7.03
C PHE A 182 7.91 8.12 7.83
N PRO A 183 8.20 7.42 8.95
CA PRO A 183 9.53 7.13 9.52
C PRO A 183 10.33 6.13 8.65
N ALA A 184 11.66 6.08 8.85
CA ALA A 184 12.56 5.22 8.08
C ALA A 184 12.36 3.71 8.32
N ALA A 185 12.92 2.85 7.46
CA ALA A 185 12.81 1.40 7.59
C ALA A 185 13.60 0.82 8.77
N ASP A 186 13.08 -0.25 9.39
CA ASP A 186 13.85 -1.12 10.29
C ASP A 186 14.57 -2.21 9.48
N ALA A 187 15.65 -1.81 8.80
CA ALA A 187 16.36 -2.66 7.84
C ALA A 187 16.75 -4.05 8.38
N ALA A 188 17.14 -4.14 9.65
CA ALA A 188 17.48 -5.40 10.31
C ALA A 188 16.30 -6.38 10.37
N LEU A 189 15.08 -5.87 10.60
CA LEU A 189 13.85 -6.68 10.64
C LEU A 189 13.30 -6.94 9.25
N HIS A 190 13.29 -5.94 8.36
CA HIS A 190 12.92 -6.15 6.94
C HIS A 190 13.73 -7.32 6.34
N GLY A 191 15.04 -7.34 6.61
CA GLY A 191 15.95 -8.40 6.19
C GLY A 191 15.57 -9.82 6.64
N LEU A 192 14.77 -10.00 7.71
CA LEU A 192 14.32 -11.32 8.15
C LEU A 192 13.19 -11.89 7.28
N PHE A 193 12.38 -11.02 6.69
CA PHE A 193 11.13 -11.40 6.02
C PHE A 193 11.17 -11.22 4.50
N THR A 194 12.31 -10.79 3.94
CA THR A 194 12.43 -10.65 2.47
C THR A 194 12.22 -12.00 1.77
N PRO A 195 11.65 -12.01 0.54
CA PRO A 195 11.48 -13.22 -0.25
C PRO A 195 12.77 -14.03 -0.40
N ARG A 196 13.91 -13.34 -0.52
CA ARG A 196 15.24 -13.95 -0.59
C ARG A 196 15.62 -14.66 0.70
N SER A 197 15.32 -14.08 1.86
CA SER A 197 15.67 -14.63 3.18
C SER A 197 14.86 -15.87 3.54
N ILE A 198 13.60 -15.93 3.10
CA ILE A 198 12.70 -17.06 3.35
C ILE A 198 12.67 -18.04 2.17
N HIS A 199 13.50 -17.82 1.15
CA HIS A 199 13.53 -18.68 -0.03
C HIS A 199 13.92 -20.11 0.37
N GLY A 200 13.09 -21.08 -0.03
CA GLY A 200 13.28 -22.48 0.31
C GLY A 200 12.80 -22.89 1.70
N TYR A 201 12.27 -21.97 2.52
CA TYR A 201 11.67 -22.34 3.80
C TYR A 201 10.36 -23.09 3.56
N SER A 202 10.20 -24.21 4.26
CA SER A 202 8.90 -24.87 4.40
C SER A 202 7.93 -24.03 5.23
N SER A 203 6.62 -24.30 5.12
CA SER A 203 5.61 -23.65 5.95
C SER A 203 5.89 -23.81 7.46
N GLY A 204 6.42 -24.96 7.89
CA GLY A 204 6.87 -25.16 9.27
C GLY A 204 8.01 -24.22 9.67
N GLN A 205 9.00 -24.04 8.81
CA GLN A 205 10.12 -23.12 9.07
C GLN A 205 9.69 -21.65 9.09
N ILE A 206 8.72 -21.24 8.25
CA ILE A 206 8.14 -19.89 8.30
C ILE A 206 7.36 -19.70 9.61
N TYR A 207 6.60 -20.70 10.05
CA TYR A 207 5.95 -20.68 11.37
C TYR A 207 6.96 -20.49 12.49
N THR A 208 8.00 -21.33 12.52
CA THR A 208 9.08 -21.24 13.53
C THR A 208 9.76 -19.88 13.48
N LEU A 209 10.04 -19.33 12.29
CA LEU A 209 10.60 -17.99 12.12
C LEU A 209 9.73 -16.92 12.78
N MET A 210 8.42 -16.93 12.57
CA MET A 210 7.50 -15.97 13.19
C MET A 210 7.44 -16.12 14.71
N GLU A 211 7.43 -17.36 15.19
CA GLU A 211 7.41 -17.66 16.62
C GLU A 211 8.70 -17.21 17.32
N VAL A 212 9.87 -17.57 16.77
CA VAL A 212 11.16 -17.16 17.34
C VAL A 212 11.44 -15.68 17.17
N PHE A 213 10.87 -15.03 16.15
CA PHE A 213 10.88 -13.58 16.01
C PHE A 213 10.15 -12.91 17.17
N LEU A 214 8.92 -13.32 17.48
CA LEU A 214 8.16 -12.75 18.60
C LEU A 214 8.82 -13.04 19.95
N ILE A 215 9.37 -14.25 20.15
CA ILE A 215 10.17 -14.57 21.35
C ILE A 215 11.34 -13.60 21.49
N ALA A 216 12.16 -13.47 20.44
CA ALA A 216 13.30 -12.57 20.43
C ALA A 216 12.89 -11.10 20.66
N LEU A 217 11.80 -10.66 20.03
CA LEU A 217 11.27 -9.31 20.18
C LEU A 217 10.92 -9.02 21.65
N PHE A 218 10.15 -9.89 22.29
CA PHE A 218 9.75 -9.72 23.69
C PHE A 218 10.94 -9.82 24.64
N GLU A 219 11.88 -10.76 24.42
CA GLU A 219 13.07 -10.90 25.25
C GLU A 219 13.98 -9.67 25.18
N GLU A 220 14.27 -9.14 23.99
CA GLU A 220 15.17 -7.99 23.84
C GLU A 220 14.53 -6.69 24.32
N VAL A 221 13.21 -6.50 24.11
CA VAL A 221 12.47 -5.36 24.67
C VAL A 221 12.47 -5.42 26.20
N GLU A 222 12.23 -6.60 26.77
CA GLU A 222 12.26 -6.80 28.22
C GLU A 222 13.64 -6.48 28.81
N LYS A 223 14.73 -6.90 28.14
CA LYS A 223 16.10 -6.55 28.55
C LYS A 223 16.35 -5.04 28.53
N VAL A 224 15.87 -4.34 27.50
CA VAL A 224 16.00 -2.88 27.38
C VAL A 224 15.26 -2.18 28.53
N ILE A 225 14.03 -2.59 28.83
CA ILE A 225 13.25 -2.04 29.95
C ILE A 225 13.95 -2.32 31.28
N ALA A 226 14.33 -3.58 31.54
CA ALA A 226 14.97 -3.96 32.80
C ALA A 226 16.29 -3.20 33.04
N LYS A 227 17.03 -2.89 31.97
CA LYS A 227 18.31 -2.19 32.06
C LYS A 227 18.16 -0.67 32.21
N HIS A 228 17.17 -0.06 31.55
CA HIS A 228 17.11 1.39 31.39
C HIS A 228 15.86 2.06 31.98
N ALA A 229 14.83 1.30 32.34
CA ALA A 229 13.52 1.80 32.74
C ALA A 229 12.83 0.95 33.81
N SER A 230 13.59 0.19 34.61
CA SER A 230 13.05 -0.71 35.63
C SER A 230 12.15 -0.03 36.67
N ASN A 231 12.32 1.29 36.88
CA ASN A 231 11.54 2.12 37.79
C ASN A 231 10.77 3.25 37.08
N SER A 232 10.53 3.14 35.77
CA SER A 232 9.84 4.21 35.02
C SER A 232 8.37 4.29 35.41
N GLU A 233 7.92 5.43 35.93
CA GLU A 233 6.50 5.68 36.23
C GLU A 233 5.66 5.80 34.96
N ASP A 234 6.25 6.33 33.87
CA ASP A 234 5.63 6.45 32.54
C ASP A 234 6.42 5.65 31.50
N LEU A 235 6.25 4.32 31.56
CA LEU A 235 6.91 3.39 30.65
C LEU A 235 6.52 3.59 29.16
N PRO A 236 5.26 3.88 28.79
CA PRO A 236 4.88 4.24 27.41
C PRO A 236 5.69 5.40 26.83
N SER A 237 5.65 6.58 27.46
CA SER A 237 6.37 7.76 26.95
C SER A 237 7.88 7.52 26.89
N TRP A 238 8.44 6.86 27.90
CA TRP A 238 9.87 6.53 27.93
C TRP A 238 10.25 5.63 26.74
N PHE A 239 9.48 4.58 26.48
CA PHE A 239 9.81 3.65 25.40
C PHE A 239 9.62 4.31 24.02
N ARG A 240 8.59 5.14 23.85
CA ARG A 240 8.44 5.98 22.65
C ARG A 240 9.69 6.84 22.43
N GLN A 241 10.18 7.53 23.46
CA GLN A 241 11.39 8.34 23.36
C GLN A 241 12.60 7.46 22.99
N TYR A 242 12.78 6.31 23.64
CA TYR A 242 13.84 5.35 23.32
C TYR A 242 13.82 4.93 21.83
N MET A 243 12.62 4.75 21.26
CA MET A 243 12.43 4.29 19.89
C MET A 243 12.53 5.39 18.83
N THR A 244 12.39 6.67 19.21
CA THR A 244 12.34 7.82 18.27
C THR A 244 13.55 8.75 18.38
N GLU A 245 14.31 8.68 19.47
CA GLU A 245 15.47 9.54 19.71
C GLU A 245 16.54 9.39 18.63
N GLY A 246 16.90 10.51 17.99
CA GLY A 246 17.89 10.55 16.93
C GLY A 246 17.41 10.00 15.58
N GLN A 247 16.11 9.77 15.40
CA GLN A 247 15.56 9.39 14.10
C GLN A 247 15.69 10.54 13.08
N THR A 248 15.94 10.18 11.84
CA THR A 248 16.11 11.07 10.69
C THR A 248 15.26 10.56 9.54
N PHE A 249 15.20 11.29 8.43
CA PHE A 249 14.48 10.84 7.25
C PHE A 249 15.07 9.55 6.67
N GLU A 250 16.39 9.47 6.63
CA GLU A 250 17.13 8.36 6.03
C GLU A 250 17.29 7.17 6.99
N SER A 251 17.16 7.38 8.29
CA SER A 251 17.54 6.36 9.26
C SER A 251 16.87 6.49 10.61
N GLN A 252 16.57 5.33 11.18
CA GLN A 252 16.14 5.21 12.57
C GLN A 252 17.25 5.62 13.55
N GLY A 253 16.86 6.01 14.76
CA GLY A 253 17.77 6.34 15.84
C GLY A 253 18.65 5.15 16.27
N GLN A 254 19.84 5.43 16.79
CA GLN A 254 20.82 4.38 17.12
C GLN A 254 20.29 3.37 18.16
N LYS A 255 19.47 3.83 19.11
CA LYS A 255 18.83 2.99 20.14
C LYS A 255 17.87 1.95 19.54
N ARG A 256 16.97 2.39 18.66
CA ARG A 256 16.05 1.52 17.90
C ARG A 256 16.79 0.54 17.00
N LYS A 257 17.80 1.02 16.26
CA LYS A 257 18.65 0.16 15.42
C LYS A 257 19.30 -0.95 16.22
N SER A 258 19.96 -0.59 17.33
CA SER A 258 20.67 -1.56 18.17
C SER A 258 19.73 -2.60 18.78
N LEU A 259 18.51 -2.18 19.20
CA LEU A 259 17.48 -3.11 19.66
C LEU A 259 17.09 -4.09 18.55
N TYR A 260 16.78 -3.61 17.35
CA TYR A 260 16.31 -4.47 16.27
C TYR A 260 17.40 -5.32 15.60
N GLU A 261 18.65 -4.88 15.63
CA GLU A 261 19.79 -5.74 15.32
C GLU A 261 19.94 -6.88 16.33
N ALA A 262 19.76 -6.59 17.63
CA ALA A 262 19.78 -7.62 18.67
C ALA A 262 18.62 -8.61 18.50
N VAL A 263 17.41 -8.12 18.20
CA VAL A 263 16.25 -8.97 17.87
C VAL A 263 16.57 -9.86 16.67
N ALA A 264 17.02 -9.29 15.55
CA ALA A 264 17.32 -10.07 14.35
C ALA A 264 18.43 -11.11 14.57
N LYS A 265 19.48 -10.76 15.34
CA LYS A 265 20.54 -11.69 15.73
C LYS A 265 20.00 -12.83 16.59
N ARG A 266 19.16 -12.51 17.58
CA ARG A 266 18.54 -13.49 18.48
C ARG A 266 17.58 -14.41 17.71
N THR A 267 16.77 -13.88 16.81
CA THR A 267 15.88 -14.66 15.93
C THR A 267 16.66 -15.68 15.11
N ARG A 268 17.75 -15.26 14.43
CA ARG A 268 18.59 -16.20 13.64
C ARG A 268 19.24 -17.27 14.51
N SER A 269 19.69 -16.91 15.71
CA SER A 269 20.27 -17.86 16.66
C SER A 269 19.24 -18.91 17.13
N LEU A 270 18.01 -18.49 17.44
CA LEU A 270 16.95 -19.41 17.86
C LEU A 270 16.50 -20.31 16.71
N LEU A 271 16.50 -19.81 15.48
CA LEU A 271 16.15 -20.58 14.29
C LEU A 271 17.18 -21.68 13.97
N TYR A 272 18.47 -21.40 14.14
CA TYR A 272 19.55 -22.37 13.89
C TYR A 272 19.58 -23.50 14.92
N ASN A 273 19.25 -23.19 16.17
CA ASN A 273 19.41 -24.12 17.28
C ASN A 273 18.31 -25.18 17.38
N ASP A 274 17.31 -25.16 16.48
CA ASP A 274 16.08 -25.97 16.49
C ASP A 274 15.46 -26.01 17.90
N LEU A 275 14.36 -25.30 18.14
CA LEU A 275 13.64 -25.45 19.41
C LEU A 275 13.14 -26.90 19.52
N LYS A 276 13.97 -27.79 20.06
CA LYS A 276 13.56 -29.08 20.61
C LYS A 276 12.70 -28.76 21.83
N ALA A 277 11.41 -28.53 21.57
CA ALA A 277 10.42 -28.36 22.60
C ALA A 277 10.15 -29.72 23.26
N GLU A 278 11.11 -30.20 24.05
CA GLU A 278 10.82 -31.21 25.08
C GLU A 278 10.41 -30.47 26.34
N GLY A 279 9.12 -30.18 26.47
CA GLY A 279 8.53 -29.67 27.71
C GLY A 279 7.12 -29.08 27.54
N PRO A 280 6.29 -29.09 28.61
CA PRO A 280 4.91 -28.61 28.59
C PRO A 280 4.74 -27.07 28.57
N ASN A 281 5.83 -26.29 28.42
CA ASN A 281 5.81 -24.83 28.55
C ASN A 281 5.95 -24.12 27.19
N ASN A 282 4.99 -23.26 26.85
CA ASN A 282 4.99 -22.44 25.63
C ASN A 282 6.01 -21.28 25.75
N PRO A 283 7.15 -21.29 25.03
CA PRO A 283 8.20 -20.28 25.17
C PRO A 283 7.77 -18.87 24.78
N LEU A 284 6.93 -18.75 23.75
CA LEU A 284 6.35 -17.48 23.30
C LEU A 284 5.49 -16.84 24.39
N LYS A 285 4.64 -17.64 25.04
CA LYS A 285 3.83 -17.20 26.19
C LYS A 285 4.72 -16.73 27.34
N ASN A 286 5.77 -17.47 27.66
CA ASN A 286 6.70 -17.11 28.74
C ASN A 286 7.42 -15.78 28.46
N ALA A 287 7.87 -15.55 27.23
CA ALA A 287 8.49 -14.29 26.84
C ALA A 287 7.51 -13.11 26.96
N ALA A 288 6.26 -13.29 26.49
CA ALA A 288 5.20 -12.31 26.64
C ALA A 288 4.89 -11.98 28.11
N VAL A 289 4.68 -13.01 28.95
CA VAL A 289 4.42 -12.85 30.39
C VAL A 289 5.59 -12.18 31.10
N LYS A 290 6.84 -12.48 30.71
CA LYS A 290 8.02 -11.84 31.28
C LYS A 290 8.03 -10.33 31.02
N LEU A 291 7.74 -9.91 29.78
CA LEU A 291 7.61 -8.50 29.43
C LEU A 291 6.48 -7.83 30.22
N LEU A 292 5.33 -8.49 30.36
CA LEU A 292 4.17 -7.94 31.10
C LEU A 292 4.44 -7.67 32.58
N LYS A 293 5.47 -8.28 33.19
CA LYS A 293 5.82 -8.05 34.60
C LYS A 293 6.20 -6.59 34.89
N HIS A 294 6.63 -5.84 33.87
CA HIS A 294 6.97 -4.42 33.98
C HIS A 294 5.75 -3.49 34.03
N PHE A 295 4.54 -3.98 33.74
CA PHE A 295 3.31 -3.18 33.68
C PHE A 295 2.41 -3.34 34.90
N LYS A 296 2.94 -3.89 36.01
CA LYS A 296 2.14 -4.16 37.20
C LYS A 296 1.74 -2.86 37.90
N SER A 297 0.44 -2.58 37.88
CA SER A 297 -0.20 -1.52 38.68
C SER A 297 -0.23 -1.90 40.17
N HIS A 298 -0.12 -0.91 41.07
CA HIS A 298 -0.36 -1.08 42.51
C HIS A 298 -1.82 -1.41 42.87
N LYS A 299 -2.76 -1.26 41.92
CA LYS A 299 -4.16 -1.67 42.04
C LYS A 299 -4.45 -2.87 41.12
N PRO A 300 -5.26 -3.85 41.55
CA PRO A 300 -5.74 -4.90 40.67
C PRO A 300 -6.57 -4.27 39.54
N ASP A 301 -5.99 -4.25 38.35
CA ASP A 301 -6.70 -3.87 37.14
C ASP A 301 -7.38 -5.13 36.58
N ASN A 302 -8.70 -5.22 36.82
CA ASN A 302 -9.55 -6.29 36.31
C ASN A 302 -9.86 -6.14 34.81
N SER A 303 -9.35 -5.11 34.13
CA SER A 303 -9.62 -4.94 32.71
C SER A 303 -8.87 -5.96 31.85
N SER A 304 -9.54 -6.45 30.80
CA SER A 304 -8.96 -7.31 29.76
C SER A 304 -8.17 -6.53 28.70
N HIS A 305 -7.96 -5.22 28.90
CA HIS A 305 -7.37 -4.34 27.89
C HIS A 305 -5.91 -4.72 27.59
N PRO A 306 -5.45 -4.56 26.34
CA PRO A 306 -4.04 -4.76 26.00
C PRO A 306 -3.10 -3.85 26.81
N ARG A 307 -1.93 -4.37 27.17
CA ARG A 307 -0.85 -3.63 27.83
C ARG A 307 0.33 -3.36 26.91
N VAL A 308 0.48 -4.17 25.86
CA VAL A 308 1.54 -4.06 24.87
C VAL A 308 0.91 -4.13 23.49
N ILE A 309 1.24 -3.15 22.65
CA ILE A 309 0.75 -3.03 21.28
C ILE A 309 1.93 -3.22 20.32
N LEU A 310 1.82 -4.16 19.39
CA LEU A 310 2.78 -4.30 18.28
C LEU A 310 2.25 -3.51 17.09
N ALA A 311 3.00 -2.52 16.60
CA ALA A 311 2.59 -1.75 15.43
C ALA A 311 3.48 -2.08 14.24
N PHE A 312 2.94 -2.76 13.23
CA PHE A 312 3.65 -3.13 12.00
C PHE A 312 3.30 -2.13 10.89
N ASP A 313 4.21 -1.21 10.61
CA ASP A 313 4.15 -0.29 9.49
C ASP A 313 4.68 -0.93 8.20
N GLU A 314 4.09 -0.57 7.07
CA GLU A 314 4.28 -1.23 5.77
C GLU A 314 4.09 -2.76 5.83
N ALA A 315 3.03 -3.19 6.54
CA ALA A 315 2.75 -4.61 6.81
C ALA A 315 2.50 -5.46 5.54
N HIS A 316 2.19 -4.83 4.42
CA HIS A 316 1.99 -5.48 3.12
C HIS A 316 3.22 -6.26 2.64
N THR A 317 4.41 -5.99 3.19
CA THR A 317 5.61 -6.78 2.93
C THR A 317 5.52 -8.22 3.43
N LEU A 318 4.71 -8.48 4.47
CA LEU A 318 4.48 -9.81 5.02
C LEU A 318 3.52 -10.68 4.18
N THR A 319 2.88 -10.12 3.15
CA THR A 319 1.93 -10.83 2.27
C THR A 319 2.52 -11.22 0.92
N ARG A 320 3.71 -10.72 0.53
CA ARG A 320 4.33 -10.88 -0.80
C ARG A 320 4.71 -12.31 -1.23
N GLY A 321 4.51 -13.33 -0.39
CA GLY A 321 4.90 -14.73 -0.66
C GLY A 321 4.00 -15.53 -1.62
N VAL A 322 2.92 -14.94 -2.15
CA VAL A 322 1.87 -15.68 -2.89
C VAL A 322 2.12 -15.74 -4.41
N GLU A 323 2.88 -14.80 -5.00
CA GLU A 323 2.83 -14.58 -6.47
C GLU A 323 4.07 -15.08 -7.26
N GLU A 324 5.17 -15.49 -6.62
CA GLU A 324 6.47 -15.72 -7.30
C GLU A 324 6.99 -17.19 -7.28
N SER A 325 6.12 -18.20 -7.24
CA SER A 325 6.54 -19.62 -7.29
C SER A 325 6.54 -20.20 -8.71
N GLU A 326 7.68 -20.70 -9.18
CA GLU A 326 7.83 -21.29 -10.50
C GLU A 326 7.12 -22.64 -10.70
N ASN A 327 6.72 -23.33 -9.62
CA ASN A 327 6.04 -24.64 -9.65
C ASN A 327 4.63 -24.57 -9.03
N PRO A 328 3.56 -24.89 -9.80
CA PRO A 328 2.18 -24.95 -9.30
C PRO A 328 1.88 -26.19 -8.43
N ASP A 329 2.74 -27.21 -8.41
CA ASP A 329 2.47 -28.50 -7.75
C ASP A 329 3.04 -28.65 -6.33
N VAL A 330 3.65 -27.61 -5.74
CA VAL A 330 4.18 -27.69 -4.36
C VAL A 330 3.51 -26.62 -3.49
N SER A 331 2.56 -27.06 -2.67
CA SER A 331 1.93 -26.40 -1.51
C SER A 331 2.66 -25.16 -0.93
N ARG A 332 2.48 -23.97 -1.51
CA ARG A 332 2.97 -22.67 -0.96
C ARG A 332 1.83 -21.76 -0.49
N LEU A 333 0.85 -22.34 0.20
CA LEU A 333 -0.41 -21.68 0.61
C LEU A 333 -0.29 -20.74 1.83
N PHE A 334 0.92 -20.41 2.33
CA PHE A 334 1.05 -19.65 3.58
C PHE A 334 2.08 -18.51 3.49
N SER A 335 1.61 -17.27 3.58
CA SER A 335 2.44 -16.07 3.70
C SER A 335 3.05 -15.93 5.11
N PRO A 336 4.18 -15.20 5.27
CA PRO A 336 4.71 -14.81 6.58
C PRO A 336 3.63 -14.26 7.53
N PHE A 337 2.73 -13.42 7.01
CA PHE A 337 1.62 -12.89 7.77
C PHE A 337 0.66 -13.98 8.29
N SER A 338 0.33 -14.98 7.48
CA SER A 338 -0.57 -16.08 7.89
C SER A 338 -0.01 -16.84 9.10
N HIS A 339 1.31 -17.03 9.15
CA HIS A 339 2.01 -17.65 10.25
C HIS A 339 2.09 -16.72 11.47
N LEU A 340 2.37 -15.43 11.27
CA LEU A 340 2.36 -14.44 12.34
C LEU A 340 1.00 -14.39 13.07
N ARG A 341 -0.12 -14.42 12.33
CA ARG A 341 -1.47 -14.49 12.93
C ARG A 341 -1.64 -15.69 13.86
N ARG A 342 -1.08 -16.84 13.50
CA ARG A 342 -1.14 -18.06 14.34
C ARG A 342 -0.37 -17.87 15.63
N CYS A 343 0.82 -17.26 15.58
CA CYS A 343 1.60 -16.93 16.77
C CYS A 343 0.87 -15.90 17.66
N LEU A 344 0.28 -14.86 17.06
CA LEU A 344 -0.52 -13.85 17.80
C LEU A 344 -1.75 -14.48 18.47
N ARG A 345 -2.41 -15.43 17.80
CA ARG A 345 -3.51 -16.20 18.41
C ARG A 345 -3.07 -17.00 19.62
N ALA A 346 -1.85 -17.56 19.63
CA ALA A 346 -1.32 -18.31 20.76
C ALA A 346 -1.14 -17.44 22.02
N ILE A 347 -0.97 -16.13 21.86
CA ILE A 347 -0.82 -15.14 22.93
C ILE A 347 -2.06 -14.25 23.12
N ARG A 348 -3.22 -14.60 22.55
CA ARG A 348 -4.44 -13.77 22.63
C ARG A 348 -4.95 -13.51 24.05
N PHE A 349 -4.56 -14.35 25.01
CA PHE A 349 -4.91 -14.20 26.41
C PHE A 349 -3.90 -13.36 27.20
N GLU A 350 -2.77 -12.97 26.59
CA GLU A 350 -1.64 -12.32 27.27
C GLU A 350 -1.68 -10.79 27.21
N ARG A 351 -2.86 -10.15 27.14
CA ARG A 351 -2.99 -8.67 27.06
C ARG A 351 -2.08 -8.04 25.99
N MET A 352 -1.86 -8.76 24.88
CA MET A 352 -1.10 -8.32 23.72
C MET A 352 -2.08 -7.97 22.60
N PHE A 353 -1.80 -6.93 21.82
CA PHE A 353 -2.56 -6.61 20.61
C PHE A 353 -1.63 -6.15 19.49
N SER A 354 -2.03 -6.33 18.24
CA SER A 354 -1.25 -5.92 17.07
C SER A 354 -2.05 -5.02 16.14
N VAL A 355 -1.40 -3.99 15.61
CA VAL A 355 -1.97 -3.08 14.62
C VAL A 355 -1.11 -3.17 13.37
N PHE A 356 -1.73 -3.48 12.23
CA PHE A 356 -1.04 -3.55 10.94
C PHE A 356 -1.42 -2.33 10.10
N LEU A 357 -0.46 -1.43 9.88
CA LEU A 357 -0.65 -0.25 9.05
C LEU A 357 -0.35 -0.65 7.60
N SER A 358 -1.30 -0.41 6.71
CA SER A 358 -1.11 -0.68 5.29
C SER A 358 -1.79 0.35 4.42
N THR A 359 -1.14 0.66 3.31
CA THR A 359 -1.71 1.40 2.18
C THR A 359 -2.39 0.45 1.19
N THR A 360 -2.13 -0.85 1.29
CA THR A 360 -2.65 -1.84 0.36
C THR A 360 -3.95 -2.42 0.90
N GLY A 361 -4.96 -2.50 0.04
CA GLY A 361 -6.09 -3.38 0.26
C GLY A 361 -5.71 -4.87 0.35
N LYS A 362 -4.45 -5.30 0.13
CA LYS A 362 -3.99 -6.73 0.26
C LYS A 362 -4.23 -7.36 1.64
N ILE A 363 -4.67 -6.55 2.60
CA ILE A 363 -5.25 -7.02 3.86
C ILE A 363 -6.57 -7.80 3.62
N THR A 364 -7.19 -7.70 2.44
CA THR A 364 -8.35 -8.50 2.01
C THR A 364 -8.00 -9.96 1.70
N GLU A 365 -6.74 -10.25 1.34
CA GLU A 365 -6.23 -11.63 1.18
C GLU A 365 -6.20 -12.40 2.53
N PHE A 366 -6.59 -11.75 3.62
CA PHE A 366 -6.78 -12.35 4.92
C PHE A 366 -8.05 -13.23 5.03
N SER A 367 -8.92 -13.19 4.01
CA SER A 367 -10.26 -13.80 3.99
C SER A 367 -10.62 -14.65 2.75
N ASP A 368 -9.79 -14.70 1.70
CA ASP A 368 -10.21 -15.29 0.42
C ASP A 368 -10.60 -16.78 0.50
N GLY A 369 -11.87 -17.04 0.17
CA GLY A 369 -12.53 -18.36 0.13
C GLY A 369 -12.18 -19.23 -1.08
N ASN A 370 -11.23 -18.84 -1.94
CA ASN A 370 -10.68 -19.71 -3.00
C ASN A 370 -9.62 -20.69 -2.49
N TYR A 371 -9.47 -20.77 -1.16
CA TYR A 371 -8.70 -21.78 -0.46
C TYR A 371 -9.42 -23.13 -0.55
N GLN A 372 -9.05 -23.99 -1.51
CA GLN A 372 -9.43 -25.42 -1.48
C GLN A 372 -8.50 -26.15 -0.50
N PRO A 373 -8.99 -26.60 0.67
CA PRO A 373 -8.15 -27.26 1.65
C PRO A 373 -7.66 -28.60 1.11
N THR A 374 -6.37 -28.87 1.19
CA THR A 374 -5.86 -30.22 0.89
C THR A 374 -6.39 -31.24 1.91
N LYS A 375 -6.43 -32.54 1.57
CA LYS A 375 -6.91 -33.63 2.46
C LYS A 375 -6.24 -33.67 3.84
N PHE A 376 -5.04 -33.08 3.98
CA PHE A 376 -4.33 -32.95 5.24
C PHE A 376 -4.93 -31.86 6.17
N GLU A 377 -5.64 -30.88 5.60
CA GLU A 377 -6.26 -29.77 6.33
C GLU A 377 -7.64 -30.13 6.91
N LEU A 378 -8.25 -31.21 6.43
CA LEU A 378 -9.44 -31.80 7.05
C LEU A 378 -9.17 -32.29 8.49
N SER A 379 -7.90 -32.52 8.86
CA SER A 379 -7.51 -32.87 10.23
C SER A 379 -7.10 -31.65 11.09
N THR A 380 -6.78 -30.50 10.49
CA THR A 380 -6.39 -29.26 11.20
C THR A 380 -7.30 -28.07 10.80
N ALA A 381 -8.59 -28.21 11.10
CA ALA A 381 -9.68 -27.33 10.69
C ALA A 381 -9.68 -25.90 11.29
N HIS A 382 -8.96 -24.92 10.72
CA HIS A 382 -8.83 -23.60 11.38
C HIS A 382 -8.88 -22.31 10.52
N SER A 383 -8.70 -22.32 9.20
CA SER A 383 -9.04 -21.18 8.31
C SER A 383 -10.52 -21.20 7.90
N THR A 384 -11.11 -22.40 7.83
CA THR A 384 -12.53 -22.62 7.57
C THR A 384 -13.43 -21.95 8.61
N ARG A 385 -12.94 -21.64 9.83
CA ARG A 385 -13.76 -21.03 10.90
C ARG A 385 -14.01 -19.54 10.69
N VAL A 386 -13.05 -18.80 10.12
CA VAL A 386 -13.26 -17.40 9.71
C VAL A 386 -14.17 -17.39 8.49
N ALA A 387 -13.87 -18.23 7.49
CA ALA A 387 -14.72 -18.40 6.31
C ALA A 387 -16.14 -18.94 6.61
N SER A 388 -16.32 -19.69 7.70
CA SER A 388 -17.62 -20.20 8.16
C SER A 388 -18.29 -19.30 9.22
N GLY A 389 -17.78 -18.09 9.46
CA GLY A 389 -18.36 -17.12 10.41
C GLY A 389 -18.30 -17.53 11.90
N ARG A 390 -17.49 -18.53 12.27
CA ARG A 390 -17.36 -19.04 13.66
C ARG A 390 -16.38 -18.25 14.53
N THR A 391 -15.55 -17.40 13.94
CA THR A 391 -14.62 -16.49 14.64
C THR A 391 -14.54 -15.18 13.88
N LEU A 392 -14.64 -14.06 14.59
CA LEU A 392 -14.63 -12.72 14.01
C LEU A 392 -13.20 -12.18 13.88
N LEU A 393 -12.94 -11.40 12.83
CA LEU A 393 -11.77 -10.52 12.76
C LEU A 393 -12.15 -9.17 13.38
N VAL A 394 -11.19 -8.50 14.03
CA VAL A 394 -11.43 -7.12 14.46
C VAL A 394 -11.55 -6.26 13.20
N PRO A 395 -12.61 -5.45 13.05
CA PRO A 395 -12.80 -4.64 11.85
C PRO A 395 -11.62 -3.71 11.57
N THR A 396 -11.44 -3.35 10.30
CA THR A 396 -10.43 -2.37 9.87
C THR A 396 -10.74 -0.99 10.43
N PHE A 397 -9.71 -0.29 10.88
CA PHE A 397 -9.81 1.10 11.30
C PHE A 397 -9.43 2.03 10.14
N THR A 398 -10.37 2.88 9.70
CA THR A 398 -10.16 3.87 8.63
C THR A 398 -10.29 5.32 9.10
N ALA A 399 -10.72 5.54 10.35
CA ALA A 399 -11.13 6.84 10.90
C ALA A 399 -9.96 7.70 11.41
N LEU A 400 -9.09 8.16 10.49
CA LEU A 400 -7.95 9.04 10.83
C LEU A 400 -8.28 10.54 10.88
N GLY A 401 -9.50 10.92 10.49
CA GLY A 401 -9.99 12.30 10.44
C GLY A 401 -9.50 13.07 9.20
N TRP A 402 -10.24 14.13 8.87
CA TRP A 402 -10.02 15.01 7.72
C TRP A 402 -10.16 16.46 8.16
N ASP A 403 -9.50 17.38 7.47
CA ASP A 403 -9.57 18.82 7.75
C ASP A 403 -9.15 19.21 9.17
N ASN A 404 -8.46 18.31 9.89
CA ASN A 404 -8.09 18.51 11.30
C ASN A 404 -7.22 19.76 11.50
N LEU A 405 -6.51 20.22 10.46
CA LEU A 405 -5.66 21.41 10.49
C LEU A 405 -6.34 22.66 9.94
N ALA A 406 -7.54 22.52 9.34
CA ALA A 406 -8.25 23.65 8.75
C ALA A 406 -8.67 24.62 9.88
N PRO A 407 -8.21 25.88 9.85
CA PRO A 407 -8.64 26.84 10.84
C PRO A 407 -10.14 27.12 10.67
N PRO A 408 -10.86 27.46 11.75
CA PRO A 408 -12.23 27.93 11.61
C PRO A 408 -12.25 29.19 10.73
N LEU A 409 -13.31 29.33 9.93
CA LEU A 409 -13.49 30.54 9.14
C LEU A 409 -13.55 31.78 10.06
N PRO A 410 -13.00 32.94 9.63
CA PRO A 410 -13.09 34.18 10.38
C PRO A 410 -14.55 34.51 10.73
N ALA A 411 -14.80 35.06 11.92
CA ALA A 411 -16.15 35.41 12.36
C ALA A 411 -16.88 36.34 11.36
N SER A 412 -16.14 37.28 10.74
CA SER A 412 -16.65 38.16 9.68
C SER A 412 -17.11 37.38 8.45
N ALA A 413 -16.40 36.32 8.06
CA ALA A 413 -16.79 35.45 6.95
C ALA A 413 -18.06 34.64 7.27
N ILE A 414 -18.30 34.30 8.54
CA ILE A 414 -19.50 33.59 8.97
C ILE A 414 -20.72 34.53 8.97
N SER A 415 -20.54 35.79 9.39
CA SER A 415 -21.64 36.76 9.46
C SER A 415 -21.96 37.45 8.13
N GLU A 416 -20.97 37.71 7.29
CA GLU A 416 -21.11 38.51 6.07
C GLU A 416 -21.08 37.64 4.79
N GLY A 417 -20.84 36.34 4.94
CA GLY A 417 -20.67 35.40 3.84
C GLY A 417 -19.20 35.12 3.51
N VAL A 418 -18.93 33.89 3.07
CA VAL A 418 -17.58 33.45 2.73
C VAL A 418 -17.25 33.93 1.31
N SER A 419 -16.31 34.88 1.20
CA SER A 419 -15.73 35.25 -0.09
C SER A 419 -14.55 34.34 -0.46
N CYS A 420 -14.23 34.21 -1.74
CA CYS A 420 -13.05 33.45 -2.19
C CYS A 420 -11.73 33.96 -1.58
N LYS A 421 -11.67 35.25 -1.19
CA LYS A 421 -10.50 35.83 -0.50
C LYS A 421 -10.28 35.22 0.89
N ASN A 422 -11.34 34.73 1.54
CA ASN A 422 -11.28 34.15 2.87
C ASN A 422 -10.78 32.69 2.84
N ILE A 423 -10.71 32.07 1.67
CA ILE A 423 -10.38 30.65 1.46
C ILE A 423 -9.31 30.48 0.36
N GLY A 424 -8.29 31.34 0.36
CA GLY A 424 -7.17 31.28 -0.56
C GLY A 424 -6.23 30.08 -0.32
N PHE A 425 -5.11 30.04 -1.04
CA PHE A 425 -4.13 28.95 -0.98
C PHE A 425 -3.72 28.58 0.46
N ASP A 426 -3.41 29.60 1.28
CA ASP A 426 -3.02 29.46 2.68
C ASP A 426 -4.10 28.82 3.57
N TYR A 427 -5.36 28.82 3.15
CA TYR A 427 -6.44 28.10 3.82
C TYR A 427 -6.62 26.70 3.23
N GLN A 428 -6.62 26.62 1.90
CA GLN A 428 -6.88 25.39 1.15
C GLN A 428 -5.87 24.28 1.42
N VAL A 429 -4.62 24.61 1.69
CA VAL A 429 -3.56 23.64 2.02
C VAL A 429 -3.83 22.88 3.32
N PHE A 430 -4.72 23.38 4.17
CA PHE A 430 -5.14 22.73 5.42
C PHE A 430 -6.42 21.90 5.29
N LEU A 431 -7.11 22.01 4.15
CA LEU A 431 -8.25 21.16 3.82
C LEU A 431 -7.74 19.85 3.23
N GLY A 432 -8.23 18.74 3.77
CA GLY A 432 -7.87 17.41 3.37
C GLY A 432 -7.01 16.69 4.40
N ARG A 433 -5.97 16.03 3.89
CA ARG A 433 -5.03 15.28 4.72
C ARG A 433 -4.07 16.18 5.50
N PRO A 434 -3.73 15.81 6.74
CA PRO A 434 -2.82 16.62 7.56
C PRO A 434 -1.38 16.76 7.01
N VAL A 435 -0.91 15.81 6.19
CA VAL A 435 0.50 15.83 5.74
C VAL A 435 0.84 17.10 4.94
N PHE A 436 -0.06 17.56 4.07
CA PHE A 436 0.22 18.71 3.21
C PHE A 436 0.24 20.00 4.02
N GLY A 437 -0.73 20.19 4.92
CA GLY A 437 -0.74 21.35 5.82
C GLY A 437 0.46 21.40 6.76
N THR A 438 0.85 20.29 7.37
CA THR A 438 2.04 20.27 8.26
C THR A 438 3.35 20.44 7.49
N LEU A 439 3.45 19.91 6.27
CA LEU A 439 4.60 20.11 5.40
C LEU A 439 4.72 21.58 4.97
N TYR A 440 3.60 22.19 4.55
CA TYR A 440 3.52 23.59 4.18
C TYR A 440 3.97 24.51 5.31
N LEU A 441 3.48 24.31 6.53
CA LEU A 441 3.90 25.09 7.69
C LEU A 441 5.41 24.92 8.00
N SER A 442 5.94 23.71 7.84
CA SER A 442 7.37 23.44 8.06
C SER A 442 8.25 24.14 7.02
N MET A 443 7.78 24.19 5.77
CA MET A 443 8.42 24.95 4.70
C MET A 443 8.40 26.45 5.00
N LEU A 444 7.25 27.01 5.42
CA LEU A 444 7.15 28.43 5.81
C LEU A 444 8.09 28.81 6.96
N GLU A 445 8.29 27.92 7.93
CA GLU A 445 9.26 28.13 9.02
C GLU A 445 10.71 28.05 8.54
N THR A 446 11.06 27.05 7.72
CA THR A 446 12.39 26.99 7.07
C THR A 446 12.67 28.30 6.33
N ARG A 447 11.67 28.81 5.61
CA ARG A 447 11.74 30.07 4.88
C ARG A 447 11.93 31.29 5.79
N LYS A 448 11.18 31.40 6.89
CA LYS A 448 11.37 32.49 7.88
C LYS A 448 12.78 32.51 8.45
N LEU A 449 13.38 31.35 8.70
CA LEU A 449 14.77 31.22 9.16
C LEU A 449 15.76 31.67 8.07
N LEU A 450 15.54 31.28 6.80
CA LEU A 450 16.42 31.60 5.67
C LEU A 450 16.27 33.05 5.14
N LYS A 451 15.11 33.68 5.27
CA LYS A 451 14.90 35.11 4.94
C LYS A 451 15.77 36.06 5.77
N SER A 452 16.36 35.58 6.88
CA SER A 452 17.41 36.32 7.59
C SER A 452 18.77 36.33 6.86
N LEU A 453 18.91 35.58 5.76
CA LEU A 453 20.17 35.33 5.04
C LEU A 453 20.13 35.56 3.51
N LEU A 454 18.97 35.62 2.82
CA LEU A 454 18.89 35.75 1.33
C LEU A 454 17.70 36.59 0.78
N CYS A 455 17.81 37.03 -0.49
CA CYS A 455 16.93 37.95 -1.23
C CYS A 455 15.56 37.36 -1.67
N ALA A 456 14.63 38.24 -2.07
CA ALA A 456 13.22 37.95 -2.34
C ALA A 456 12.90 37.10 -3.60
N SER A 457 13.90 36.71 -4.40
CA SER A 457 13.71 35.92 -5.63
C SER A 457 13.29 34.46 -5.40
N ASP A 458 13.48 33.94 -4.19
CA ASP A 458 13.39 32.50 -3.89
C ASP A 458 11.97 32.04 -3.47
N GLU A 459 11.02 32.98 -3.33
CA GLU A 459 9.63 32.71 -2.89
C GLU A 459 8.84 31.84 -3.88
N TYR A 460 9.15 32.00 -5.16
CA TYR A 460 8.46 31.36 -6.27
C TYR A 460 8.88 29.89 -6.42
N ASP A 461 10.15 29.59 -6.15
CA ASP A 461 10.72 28.26 -6.30
C ASP A 461 10.25 27.30 -5.19
N ASP A 462 10.06 27.80 -3.96
CA ASP A 462 9.59 27.00 -2.82
C ASP A 462 8.15 26.50 -3.02
N LEU A 463 7.24 27.36 -3.46
CA LEU A 463 5.84 26.98 -3.68
C LEU A 463 5.70 26.01 -4.86
N ASN A 464 6.48 26.23 -5.91
CA ASN A 464 6.55 25.31 -7.05
C ASN A 464 7.14 23.95 -6.64
N ALA A 465 8.16 23.93 -5.79
CA ALA A 465 8.70 22.69 -5.24
C ALA A 465 7.67 21.94 -4.37
N PHE A 466 6.92 22.66 -3.54
CA PHE A 466 5.83 22.07 -2.75
C PHE A 466 4.75 21.45 -3.65
N MET A 467 4.24 22.20 -4.63
CA MET A 467 3.21 21.68 -5.53
C MET A 467 3.69 20.53 -6.40
N ARG A 468 4.96 20.57 -6.84
CA ARG A 468 5.60 19.42 -7.50
C ARG A 468 5.62 18.21 -6.58
N CYS A 469 6.02 18.35 -5.32
CA CYS A 469 6.00 17.26 -4.35
C CYS A 469 4.59 16.70 -4.12
N VAL A 470 3.56 17.57 -4.03
CA VAL A 470 2.15 17.15 -3.94
C VAL A 470 1.76 16.32 -5.17
N GLY A 471 2.11 16.81 -6.34
CA GLY A 471 1.84 16.18 -7.62
C GLY A 471 2.54 14.83 -7.82
N GLU A 472 3.81 14.74 -7.48
CA GLU A 472 4.59 13.50 -7.51
C GLU A 472 4.04 12.47 -6.53
N THR A 473 3.51 12.92 -5.39
CA THR A 473 2.85 12.03 -4.41
C THR A 473 1.51 11.50 -4.96
N LEU A 474 0.76 12.32 -5.70
CA LEU A 474 -0.49 11.91 -6.36
C LEU A 474 -0.23 10.90 -7.51
N THR A 475 0.77 11.18 -8.34
CA THR A 475 1.10 10.37 -9.51
C THR A 475 1.96 9.15 -9.18
N GLY A 476 2.63 9.14 -8.03
CA GLY A 476 3.59 8.10 -7.66
C GLY A 476 4.83 8.08 -8.56
N CYS A 477 5.09 9.17 -9.28
CA CYS A 477 6.10 9.28 -10.34
C CYS A 477 6.93 10.55 -10.15
N THR A 478 8.25 10.50 -10.39
CA THR A 478 9.10 11.70 -10.45
C THR A 478 9.83 11.85 -11.76
N GLY A 479 9.86 13.09 -12.26
CA GLY A 479 10.65 13.48 -13.43
C GLY A 479 10.31 12.73 -14.72
N ILE A 480 9.14 12.10 -14.86
CA ILE A 480 8.78 11.29 -16.03
C ILE A 480 8.13 12.14 -17.12
N ALA A 481 8.46 11.83 -18.37
CA ALA A 481 7.90 12.44 -19.59
C ALA A 481 6.56 11.80 -20.05
N GLU A 482 6.08 10.74 -19.39
CA GLU A 482 4.75 10.17 -19.64
C GLU A 482 4.18 9.50 -18.38
N LEU A 483 2.93 9.82 -18.03
CA LEU A 483 2.23 9.24 -16.89
C LEU A 483 1.65 7.85 -17.22
N THR A 484 1.72 6.92 -16.27
CA THR A 484 1.07 5.60 -16.39
C THR A 484 -0.46 5.74 -16.45
N PRO A 485 -1.20 4.75 -16.99
CA PRO A 485 -2.67 4.79 -16.98
C PRO A 485 -3.28 4.97 -15.59
N ALA A 486 -2.68 4.36 -14.56
CA ALA A 486 -3.11 4.51 -13.17
C ALA A 486 -2.85 5.93 -12.62
N ALA A 487 -1.71 6.54 -12.95
CA ALA A 487 -1.41 7.93 -12.60
C ALA A 487 -2.31 8.93 -13.36
N LYS A 488 -2.56 8.68 -14.64
CA LYS A 488 -3.50 9.45 -15.46
C LYS A 488 -4.92 9.38 -14.90
N PHE A 489 -5.37 8.19 -14.47
CA PHE A 489 -6.63 8.01 -13.75
C PHE A 489 -6.65 8.85 -12.47
N ALA A 490 -5.62 8.77 -11.64
CA ALA A 490 -5.53 9.52 -10.38
C ALA A 490 -5.64 11.04 -10.58
N VAL A 491 -4.96 11.56 -11.60
CA VAL A 491 -5.02 12.99 -11.96
C VAL A 491 -6.45 13.39 -12.31
N LEU A 492 -7.11 12.65 -13.20
CA LEU A 492 -8.51 12.95 -13.55
C LEU A 492 -9.46 12.75 -12.36
N SER A 493 -9.23 11.74 -11.53
CA SER A 493 -10.10 11.40 -10.41
C SER A 493 -10.08 12.44 -9.28
N GLN A 494 -9.08 13.31 -9.22
CA GLN A 494 -9.06 14.49 -8.34
C GLN A 494 -9.85 15.70 -8.89
N ARG A 495 -10.21 15.65 -10.17
CA ARG A 495 -10.95 16.71 -10.89
C ARG A 495 -12.38 16.30 -11.19
N PHE A 496 -12.62 15.00 -11.26
CA PHE A 496 -13.90 14.39 -11.62
C PHE A 496 -14.29 13.33 -10.58
N PRO A 497 -15.60 13.18 -10.27
CA PRO A 497 -16.09 12.16 -9.34
C PRO A 497 -16.06 10.76 -9.98
N LEU A 498 -14.87 10.25 -10.28
CA LEU A 498 -14.67 8.92 -10.85
C LEU A 498 -14.66 7.87 -9.74
N GLU A 499 -15.72 7.07 -9.71
CA GLU A 499 -15.94 6.03 -8.69
C GLU A 499 -15.82 4.62 -9.28
N PHE A 500 -15.34 3.66 -8.48
CA PHE A 500 -15.26 2.27 -8.89
C PHE A 500 -16.62 1.56 -8.66
N LYS A 501 -17.05 0.76 -9.63
CA LYS A 501 -18.28 -0.05 -9.55
C LYS A 501 -18.09 -1.36 -8.81
N VAL A 502 -16.91 -1.95 -8.98
CA VAL A 502 -16.57 -3.28 -8.45
C VAL A 502 -15.18 -3.20 -7.89
N TYR A 503 -15.00 -3.85 -6.74
CA TYR A 503 -13.69 -4.04 -6.14
C TYR A 503 -12.72 -4.63 -7.17
N SER A 504 -11.61 -3.94 -7.38
CA SER A 504 -10.63 -4.32 -8.41
C SER A 504 -9.20 -4.06 -7.95
N VAL A 505 -8.25 -4.73 -8.59
CA VAL A 505 -6.82 -4.48 -8.39
C VAL A 505 -6.48 -3.02 -8.68
N ALA A 506 -7.15 -2.41 -9.66
CA ALA A 506 -7.02 -1.00 -10.01
C ALA A 506 -7.47 -0.07 -8.87
N GLU A 507 -8.63 -0.33 -8.26
CA GLU A 507 -9.11 0.45 -7.09
C GLU A 507 -8.12 0.38 -5.93
N ARG A 508 -7.57 -0.81 -5.68
CA ARG A 508 -6.55 -1.03 -4.65
C ARG A 508 -5.26 -0.26 -4.94
N GLU A 509 -4.81 -0.28 -6.19
CA GLU A 509 -3.64 0.49 -6.62
C GLU A 509 -3.84 1.99 -6.42
N GLN A 510 -5.05 2.50 -6.66
CA GLN A 510 -5.37 3.91 -6.44
C GLN A 510 -5.21 4.32 -4.97
N VAL A 511 -5.59 3.45 -4.02
CA VAL A 511 -5.35 3.71 -2.58
C VAL A 511 -3.88 3.57 -2.22
N GLU A 512 -3.20 2.56 -2.76
CA GLU A 512 -1.82 2.25 -2.44
C GLU A 512 -0.86 3.34 -2.91
N ARG A 513 -1.04 3.84 -4.14
CA ARG A 513 -0.05 4.64 -4.87
C ARG A 513 -0.51 6.02 -5.28
N HIS A 514 -1.82 6.28 -5.27
CA HIS A 514 -2.40 7.47 -5.91
C HIS A 514 -3.33 8.26 -5.01
N LEU A 515 -3.11 8.19 -3.70
CA LEU A 515 -3.82 9.00 -2.71
C LEU A 515 -5.35 8.86 -2.75
N ARG A 516 -5.93 7.78 -3.28
CA ARG A 516 -7.37 7.55 -3.15
C ARG A 516 -7.73 7.18 -1.71
N VAL A 517 -8.85 7.67 -1.18
CA VAL A 517 -9.24 7.44 0.22
C VAL A 517 -9.97 6.11 0.35
N CYS A 518 -9.61 5.33 1.36
CA CYS A 518 -10.38 4.18 1.82
C CYS A 518 -11.39 4.65 2.87
N VAL A 519 -12.68 4.64 2.56
CA VAL A 519 -13.75 5.06 3.47
C VAL A 519 -14.06 3.95 4.47
N SER A 520 -14.29 2.74 3.95
CA SER A 520 -14.56 1.56 4.76
C SER A 520 -14.02 0.31 4.08
N VAL A 521 -13.82 -0.73 4.88
CA VAL A 521 -13.54 -2.09 4.42
C VAL A 521 -14.65 -2.95 5.00
N ASP A 522 -15.24 -3.81 4.17
CA ASP A 522 -16.29 -4.72 4.61
C ASP A 522 -15.77 -5.69 5.69
N GLU A 523 -16.66 -6.20 6.55
CA GLU A 523 -16.31 -7.12 7.65
C GLU A 523 -15.70 -8.43 7.15
N SER A 524 -16.09 -8.88 5.94
CA SER A 524 -15.48 -10.04 5.30
C SER A 524 -14.11 -9.73 4.69
N PHE A 525 -13.72 -8.45 4.64
CA PHE A 525 -12.54 -7.97 3.94
C PHE A 525 -12.52 -8.43 2.47
N VAL A 526 -13.67 -8.54 1.81
CA VAL A 526 -13.74 -8.90 0.38
C VAL A 526 -13.91 -7.66 -0.51
N SER A 527 -14.42 -6.58 0.06
CA SER A 527 -14.60 -5.30 -0.63
C SER A 527 -14.12 -4.13 0.22
N MET A 528 -13.74 -3.05 -0.45
CA MET A 528 -13.48 -1.76 0.16
C MET A 528 -14.32 -0.70 -0.54
N VAL A 529 -14.78 0.28 0.22
CA VAL A 529 -15.40 1.49 -0.33
C VAL A 529 -14.33 2.56 -0.38
N THR A 530 -14.04 3.05 -1.57
CA THR A 530 -13.06 4.11 -1.77
C THR A 530 -13.69 5.32 -2.43
N THR A 531 -13.06 6.48 -2.27
CA THR A 531 -13.47 7.70 -2.94
C THR A 531 -12.27 8.62 -3.17
N ASN A 532 -12.39 9.55 -4.10
CA ASN A 532 -11.45 10.67 -4.19
C ASN A 532 -11.98 11.77 -3.29
N SER A 533 -11.27 12.05 -2.20
CA SER A 533 -11.67 13.13 -1.30
C SER A 533 -11.40 14.48 -1.96
N SER A 534 -12.29 15.44 -1.70
CA SER A 534 -12.14 16.83 -2.11
C SER A 534 -10.98 17.50 -1.36
N GLU A 535 -9.75 17.30 -1.85
CA GLU A 535 -8.54 17.94 -1.33
C GLU A 535 -8.10 19.03 -2.32
N PRO A 536 -8.34 20.33 -2.04
CA PRO A 536 -8.10 21.40 -3.01
C PRO A 536 -6.66 21.40 -3.55
N ILE A 537 -5.68 21.13 -2.70
CA ILE A 537 -4.27 21.09 -3.11
C ILE A 537 -3.95 19.96 -4.09
N LEU A 538 -4.63 18.81 -3.96
CA LEU A 538 -4.51 17.71 -4.92
C LEU A 538 -5.20 18.06 -6.24
N SER A 539 -6.33 18.77 -6.19
CA SER A 539 -7.03 19.25 -7.37
C SER A 539 -6.19 20.27 -8.15
N GLU A 540 -5.46 21.15 -7.46
CA GLU A 540 -4.52 22.08 -8.09
C GLU A 540 -3.28 21.37 -8.66
N ALA A 541 -2.74 20.37 -7.96
CA ALA A 541 -1.66 19.55 -8.49
C ALA A 541 -2.10 18.74 -9.72
N ALA A 542 -3.32 18.21 -9.73
CA ALA A 542 -3.90 17.52 -10.88
C ALA A 542 -4.07 18.46 -12.10
N CYS A 543 -4.51 19.70 -11.87
CA CYS A 543 -4.58 20.73 -12.92
C CYS A 543 -3.22 20.94 -13.60
N PHE A 544 -2.16 21.03 -12.80
CA PHE A 544 -0.80 21.20 -13.32
C PHE A 544 -0.40 20.06 -14.29
N TYR A 545 -0.71 18.80 -13.95
CA TYR A 545 -0.43 17.68 -14.87
C TYR A 545 -1.35 17.66 -16.08
N MET A 546 -2.63 17.99 -15.94
CA MET A 546 -3.55 18.04 -17.08
C MET A 546 -3.16 19.08 -18.14
N ARG A 547 -2.36 20.08 -17.78
CA ARG A 547 -1.84 21.12 -18.70
C ARG A 547 -0.50 20.77 -19.34
N GLN A 548 0.14 19.67 -18.94
CA GLN A 548 1.37 19.21 -19.58
C GLN A 548 1.09 18.79 -21.03
N ALA A 549 2.05 19.02 -21.94
CA ALA A 549 1.84 18.79 -23.37
C ALA A 549 1.54 17.33 -23.75
N ASP A 550 1.95 16.38 -22.90
CA ASP A 550 1.72 14.94 -23.03
C ASP A 550 0.39 14.47 -22.41
N PHE A 551 -0.34 15.34 -21.71
CA PHE A 551 -1.62 14.97 -21.07
C PHE A 551 -2.82 15.34 -21.94
N ASN A 552 -3.31 14.37 -22.71
CA ASN A 552 -4.57 14.51 -23.45
C ASN A 552 -5.74 14.07 -22.57
N ALA A 553 -6.39 15.03 -21.91
CA ALA A 553 -7.50 14.75 -20.98
C ALA A 553 -8.71 14.05 -21.65
N PRO A 554 -9.17 14.45 -22.85
CA PRO A 554 -10.22 13.72 -23.58
C PRO A 554 -9.88 12.25 -23.87
N ASP A 555 -8.69 11.99 -24.42
CA ASP A 555 -8.28 10.62 -24.76
C ASP A 555 -8.11 9.79 -23.49
N THR A 556 -7.53 10.39 -22.44
CA THR A 556 -7.39 9.73 -21.14
C THR A 556 -8.75 9.37 -20.53
N LEU A 557 -9.73 10.29 -20.54
CA LEU A 557 -11.07 9.99 -20.05
C LEU A 557 -11.72 8.86 -20.85
N LEU A 558 -11.56 8.88 -22.18
CA LEU A 558 -12.07 7.83 -23.06
C LEU A 558 -11.43 6.47 -22.76
N GLU A 559 -10.11 6.42 -22.54
CA GLU A 559 -9.38 5.22 -22.13
C GLU A 559 -9.87 4.71 -20.79
N ILE A 560 -10.04 5.59 -19.81
CA ILE A 560 -10.56 5.23 -18.48
C ILE A 560 -11.96 4.61 -18.59
N MET A 561 -12.84 5.23 -19.37
CA MET A 561 -14.18 4.73 -19.63
C MET A 561 -14.19 3.38 -20.37
N ARG A 562 -13.12 3.03 -21.08
CA ARG A 562 -12.97 1.73 -21.76
C ARG A 562 -12.31 0.66 -20.89
N GLY A 563 -11.34 1.05 -20.04
CA GLY A 563 -10.42 0.13 -19.37
C GLY A 563 -10.69 -0.12 -17.88
N PHE A 564 -11.16 0.88 -17.12
CA PHE A 564 -11.35 0.72 -15.67
C PHE A 564 -12.77 0.24 -15.34
N SER A 565 -12.90 -0.52 -14.23
CA SER A 565 -14.19 -0.94 -13.66
C SER A 565 -14.91 0.21 -12.94
N ILE A 566 -15.07 1.34 -13.61
CA ILE A 566 -15.64 2.56 -13.05
C ILE A 566 -17.14 2.66 -13.28
N ASP A 567 -17.82 3.39 -12.40
CA ASP A 567 -19.15 3.89 -12.69
C ASP A 567 -19.06 4.92 -13.82
N LYS A 568 -19.86 4.68 -14.85
CA LYS A 568 -19.92 5.53 -16.04
C LYS A 568 -21.07 6.53 -15.97
N GLY A 569 -21.96 6.39 -14.97
CA GLY A 569 -23.16 7.20 -14.81
C GLY A 569 -23.83 7.54 -16.14
N ASP A 570 -24.23 8.80 -16.28
CA ASP A 570 -24.52 9.39 -17.57
C ASP A 570 -23.24 9.95 -18.20
N CYS A 571 -22.70 9.25 -19.19
CA CYS A 571 -21.46 9.60 -19.88
C CYS A 571 -21.44 11.04 -20.44
N GLY A 572 -22.62 11.58 -20.78
CA GLY A 572 -22.76 12.97 -21.21
C GLY A 572 -22.38 13.99 -20.13
N GLU A 573 -22.68 13.69 -18.85
CA GLU A 573 -22.32 14.58 -17.74
C GLU A 573 -20.81 14.65 -17.55
N LEU A 574 -20.10 13.52 -17.63
CA LEU A 574 -18.64 13.49 -17.53
C LEU A 574 -17.96 14.28 -18.66
N ILE A 575 -18.51 14.21 -19.88
CA ILE A 575 -18.01 15.00 -21.02
C ILE A 575 -18.25 16.50 -20.78
N VAL A 576 -19.44 16.88 -20.31
CA VAL A 576 -19.76 18.29 -19.99
C VAL A 576 -18.87 18.80 -18.86
N LEU A 577 -18.67 18.00 -17.81
CA LEU A 577 -17.76 18.31 -16.71
C LEU A 577 -16.32 18.51 -17.21
N LEU A 578 -15.84 17.65 -18.11
CA LEU A 578 -14.52 17.80 -18.71
C LEU A 578 -14.41 19.13 -19.47
N LEU A 579 -15.38 19.44 -20.33
CA LEU A 579 -15.39 20.71 -21.09
C LEU A 579 -15.41 21.93 -20.17
N LEU A 580 -16.24 21.92 -19.12
CA LEU A 580 -16.30 23.00 -18.14
C LEU A 580 -14.99 23.13 -17.34
N THR A 581 -14.36 22.01 -16.99
CA THR A 581 -13.08 22.00 -16.26
C THR A 581 -11.96 22.56 -17.12
N LEU A 582 -11.86 22.13 -18.38
CA LEU A 582 -10.88 22.67 -19.33
C LEU A 582 -11.11 24.16 -19.60
N ALA A 583 -12.38 24.58 -19.74
CA ALA A 583 -12.74 25.99 -19.92
C ALA A 583 -12.38 26.84 -18.69
N ARG A 584 -12.64 26.32 -17.47
CA ARG A 584 -12.21 26.96 -16.21
C ARG A 584 -10.69 27.09 -16.21
N ASP A 585 -9.97 26.02 -16.51
CA ASP A 585 -8.51 25.99 -16.47
C ASP A 585 -7.87 26.99 -17.44
N GLU A 586 -8.46 27.13 -18.64
CA GLU A 586 -8.03 28.15 -19.61
C GLU A 586 -8.40 29.57 -19.14
N ALA A 587 -9.61 29.77 -18.60
CA ALA A 587 -10.10 31.08 -18.13
C ALA A 587 -9.37 31.59 -16.88
N GLU A 588 -8.95 30.70 -15.99
CA GLU A 588 -8.16 31.03 -14.80
C GLU A 588 -6.72 31.47 -15.13
N GLY A 589 -6.33 31.49 -16.42
CA GLY A 589 -5.02 31.86 -16.94
C GLY A 589 -4.07 32.58 -15.96
N LEU A 590 -2.94 31.93 -15.65
CA LEU A 590 -1.77 32.50 -14.95
C LEU A 590 -2.02 33.08 -13.53
N TRP A 591 -3.06 32.70 -12.80
CA TRP A 591 -3.30 33.22 -11.44
C TRP A 591 -2.51 32.57 -10.29
N TYR A 592 -1.55 31.67 -10.57
CA TYR A 592 -0.54 31.18 -9.59
C TYR A 592 0.79 30.82 -10.32
N PRO A 593 1.95 30.79 -9.62
CA PRO A 593 3.30 31.06 -10.12
C PRO A 593 3.92 29.96 -11.03
N TYR A 594 3.32 29.69 -12.18
CA TYR A 594 3.77 28.64 -13.11
C TYR A 594 4.36 29.15 -14.44
N ARG A 595 4.94 30.36 -14.47
CA ARG A 595 5.92 30.73 -15.49
C ARG A 595 7.35 30.58 -14.96
N GLY A 596 8.03 29.53 -15.39
CA GLY A 596 9.48 29.40 -15.32
C GLY A 596 9.96 28.84 -16.65
N ASN A 597 10.22 29.75 -17.59
CA ASN A 597 10.75 29.58 -18.95
C ASN A 597 10.00 28.65 -19.91
#